data_AF-A0A7S0GV22-F1
#
_entry.id   AF-A0A7S0GV22-F1
#
_cell.length_a   1.000
_cell.length_b   1.000
_cell.length_c   1.000
_cell.angle_alpha   90.00
_cell.angle_beta   90.00
_cell.angle_gamma   90.00
#
_symmetry.space_group_name_H-M   'P 1'
#
loop_
_entity.id
_entity.type
_entity.pdbx_description
1 polymer ?
#
loop_
_entity_poly.entity_id
_entity_poly.type
_entity_poly.pdbx_seq_one_letter_code
_entity_poly.pdbx_strand_id
1 'polypeptide(L)'
;MSQELSEFQNALLGMTSGVIEVVALQPMNYWKNAAQQGLPLTLNPAYLYRGLGPNCINMGSCTMLQFIFGGKIKNFITGGVLRPLTFKEEVAAGLGAGMMSALVGSPLELVMIQQQRKGTGLFTTIWSLMNLNITRGFVGAAVREGLWTVGYLSIPPQGRNFM
;
A
#
# COMPACT_ATOMS: atom_id res chain seq x y z
N MET A 1 -12.61 -7.56 -4.82
CA MET A 1 -11.83 -8.71 -5.31
C MET A 1 -12.79 -9.59 -6.09
N SER A 2 -12.61 -9.67 -7.41
CA SER A 2 -13.52 -10.44 -8.25
C SER A 2 -13.28 -11.93 -8.01
N GLN A 3 -14.35 -12.67 -7.78
CA GLN A 3 -14.33 -14.13 -7.57
C GLN A 3 -13.99 -14.91 -8.86
N GLU A 4 -14.02 -14.24 -10.02
CA GLU A 4 -13.77 -14.85 -11.33
C GLU A 4 -12.30 -14.88 -11.76
N LEU A 5 -11.40 -14.19 -11.02
CA LEU A 5 -9.99 -14.05 -11.37
C LEU A 5 -9.10 -14.83 -10.40
N SER A 6 -8.02 -15.42 -10.93
CA SER A 6 -6.97 -16.06 -10.11
C SER A 6 -6.39 -15.06 -9.11
N GLU A 7 -5.98 -15.53 -7.92
CA GLU A 7 -5.38 -14.69 -6.87
C GLU A 7 -4.21 -13.86 -7.42
N PHE A 8 -3.43 -14.43 -8.35
CA PHE A 8 -2.33 -13.73 -9.01
C PHE A 8 -2.80 -12.61 -9.95
N GLN A 9 -3.90 -12.81 -10.68
CA GLN A 9 -4.47 -11.78 -11.56
C GLN A 9 -5.06 -10.63 -10.75
N ASN A 10 -5.74 -10.94 -9.64
CA ASN A 10 -6.24 -9.94 -8.69
C ASN A 10 -5.09 -9.14 -8.06
N ALA A 11 -3.98 -9.80 -7.70
CA ALA A 11 -2.78 -9.15 -7.19
C ALA A 11 -2.11 -8.24 -8.23
N LEU A 12 -2.03 -8.69 -9.48
CA LEU A 12 -1.44 -7.94 -10.59
C LEU A 12 -2.29 -6.72 -10.97
N LEU A 13 -3.61 -6.85 -10.95
CA LEU A 13 -4.55 -5.72 -11.09
C LEU A 13 -4.40 -4.71 -9.95
N GLY A 14 -4.24 -5.18 -8.71
CA GLY A 14 -3.98 -4.31 -7.57
C GLY A 14 -2.64 -3.56 -7.69
N MET A 15 -1.61 -4.22 -8.20
CA MET A 15 -0.30 -3.63 -8.46
C MET A 15 -0.37 -2.55 -9.56
N THR A 16 -0.97 -2.86 -10.72
CA THR A 16 -1.06 -1.90 -11.83
C THR A 16 -1.94 -0.72 -11.49
N SER A 17 -3.07 -0.95 -10.82
CA SER A 17 -3.94 0.12 -10.30
C SER A 17 -3.18 1.03 -9.34
N GLY A 18 -2.43 0.47 -8.38
CA GLY A 18 -1.65 1.25 -7.42
C GLY A 18 -0.55 2.09 -8.08
N VAL A 19 0.11 1.56 -9.11
CA VAL A 19 1.13 2.29 -9.87
C VAL A 19 0.51 3.44 -10.68
N ILE A 20 -0.62 3.21 -11.35
CA ILE A 20 -1.32 4.24 -12.14
C ILE A 20 -1.79 5.37 -11.22
N GLU A 21 -2.34 5.04 -10.06
CA GLU A 21 -2.74 6.01 -9.04
C GLU A 21 -1.56 6.89 -8.60
N VAL A 22 -0.42 6.28 -8.29
CA VAL A 22 0.79 7.02 -7.90
C VAL A 22 1.27 7.94 -9.01
N VAL A 23 1.28 7.48 -10.27
CA VAL A 23 1.70 8.31 -11.41
C VAL A 23 0.78 9.53 -11.59
N ALA A 24 -0.52 9.35 -11.39
CA ALA A 24 -1.50 10.43 -11.48
C ALA A 24 -1.41 11.42 -10.30
N LEU A 25 -1.20 10.91 -9.08
CA LEU A 25 -1.19 11.70 -7.85
C LEU A 25 0.20 12.25 -7.48
N GLN A 26 1.25 11.87 -8.21
CA GLN A 26 2.63 12.27 -7.92
C GLN A 26 2.82 13.79 -7.76
N PRO A 27 2.25 14.67 -8.62
CA PRO A 27 2.39 16.12 -8.46
C PRO A 27 1.75 16.64 -7.15
N MET A 28 0.60 16.08 -6.79
CA MET A 28 -0.12 16.45 -5.58
C MET A 28 0.63 15.97 -4.32
N ASN A 29 1.19 14.76 -4.37
CA ASN A 29 2.04 14.24 -3.31
C ASN A 29 3.28 15.11 -3.10
N TYR A 30 3.91 15.57 -4.19
CA TYR A 30 5.04 16.49 -4.13
C TYR A 30 4.65 17.82 -3.48
N TRP A 31 3.55 18.45 -3.90
CA TRP A 31 3.09 19.71 -3.31
C TRP A 31 2.72 19.58 -1.83
N LYS A 32 2.06 18.48 -1.43
CA LYS A 32 1.78 18.19 -0.03
C LYS A 32 3.07 18.12 0.79
N ASN A 33 4.07 17.38 0.31
CA ASN A 33 5.35 17.25 1.01
C ASN A 33 6.11 18.59 1.06
N ALA A 34 6.11 19.36 -0.03
CA ALA A 34 6.72 20.68 -0.08
C ALA A 34 6.06 21.65 0.91
N ALA A 35 4.72 21.65 0.99
CA ALA A 35 3.96 22.46 1.93
C ALA A 35 4.24 22.06 3.40
N GLN A 36 4.32 20.76 3.70
CA GLN A 36 4.65 20.27 5.04
C GLN A 36 6.08 20.62 5.48
N GLN A 37 7.00 20.82 4.53
CA GLN A 37 8.39 21.19 4.78
C GLN A 37 8.65 22.70 4.66
N GLY A 38 7.63 23.51 4.33
CA GLY A 38 7.77 24.95 4.13
C GLY A 38 8.58 25.33 2.89
N LEU A 39 8.66 24.45 1.88
CA LEU A 39 9.38 24.70 0.63
C LEU A 39 8.49 25.42 -0.40
N PRO A 40 9.08 26.22 -1.31
CA PRO A 40 8.32 26.87 -2.38
C PRO A 40 7.72 25.84 -3.34
N LEU A 41 6.44 26.02 -3.69
CA LEU A 41 5.75 25.17 -4.66
C LEU A 41 6.34 25.39 -6.06
N THR A 42 6.67 24.30 -6.76
CA THR A 42 7.16 24.35 -8.14
C THR A 42 6.13 23.70 -9.09
N LEU A 43 6.06 24.24 -10.31
CA LEU A 43 5.25 23.69 -11.41
C LEU A 43 6.10 22.94 -12.44
N ASN A 44 7.41 22.85 -12.23
CA ASN A 44 8.29 22.20 -13.18
C ASN A 44 8.14 20.66 -13.08
N PRO A 45 7.71 19.98 -14.16
CA PRO A 45 7.41 18.55 -14.15
C PRO A 45 8.63 17.68 -13.81
N ALA A 46 9.85 18.11 -14.12
CA ALA A 46 11.06 17.36 -13.76
C ALA A 46 11.26 17.26 -12.24
N TYR A 47 10.78 18.26 -11.48
CA TYR A 47 10.84 18.23 -10.02
C TYR A 47 9.62 17.51 -9.42
N LEU A 48 8.44 17.66 -10.02
CA LEU A 48 7.21 16.99 -9.56
C LEU A 48 7.30 15.47 -9.64
N TYR A 49 7.94 14.93 -10.68
CA TYR A 49 8.12 13.48 -10.85
C TYR A 49 9.38 12.92 -10.18
N ARG A 50 10.13 13.75 -9.46
CA ARG A 50 11.31 13.30 -8.73
C ARG A 50 10.88 12.37 -7.59
N GLY A 51 11.40 11.13 -7.59
CA GLY A 51 11.02 10.10 -6.63
C GLY A 51 9.80 9.26 -7.00
N LEU A 52 9.27 9.39 -8.23
CA LEU A 52 8.17 8.58 -8.74
C LEU A 52 8.49 7.07 -8.67
N GLY A 53 9.66 6.64 -9.13
CA GLY A 53 10.04 5.22 -9.17
C GLY A 53 9.96 4.53 -7.79
N PRO A 54 10.62 5.05 -6.75
CA PRO A 54 10.48 4.54 -5.38
C PRO A 54 9.04 4.54 -4.87
N ASN A 55 8.24 5.57 -5.20
CA ASN A 55 6.83 5.66 -4.79
C ASN A 55 5.98 4.57 -5.48
N CYS A 56 6.19 4.33 -6.77
CA CYS A 56 5.53 3.27 -7.52
C CYS A 56 5.86 1.88 -6.96
N ILE A 57 7.13 1.64 -6.59
CA ILE A 57 7.56 0.37 -5.99
C ILE A 57 6.92 0.18 -4.62
N ASN A 58 6.90 1.22 -3.78
CA ASN A 58 6.30 1.15 -2.46
C ASN A 58 4.79 0.85 -2.55
N MET A 59 4.06 1.63 -3.34
CA MET A 59 2.61 1.48 -3.43
C MET A 59 2.20 0.20 -4.15
N GLY A 60 2.88 -0.15 -5.25
CA GLY A 60 2.59 -1.37 -6.01
C GLY A 60 2.89 -2.65 -5.21
N SER A 61 3.96 -2.67 -4.40
CA SER A 61 4.28 -3.85 -3.57
C SER A 61 3.32 -4.00 -2.38
N CYS A 62 2.95 -2.90 -1.73
CA CYS A 62 1.96 -2.91 -0.65
C CYS A 62 0.59 -3.37 -1.14
N THR A 63 0.07 -2.80 -2.24
CA THR A 63 -1.25 -3.19 -2.77
C THR A 63 -1.26 -4.65 -3.23
N MET A 64 -0.20 -5.11 -3.91
CA MET A 64 -0.10 -6.53 -4.32
C MET A 64 -0.24 -7.48 -3.13
N LEU A 65 0.46 -7.21 -2.03
CA LEU A 65 0.40 -8.04 -0.83
C LEU A 65 -0.96 -7.97 -0.13
N GLN A 66 -1.58 -6.79 -0.06
CA GLN A 66 -2.92 -6.63 0.51
C GLN A 66 -3.96 -7.47 -0.27
N PHE A 67 -3.85 -7.54 -1.59
CA PHE A 67 -4.73 -8.39 -2.40
C PHE A 67 -4.44 -9.88 -2.19
N ILE A 68 -3.17 -10.31 -2.12
CA ILE A 68 -2.83 -11.72 -1.88
C ILE A 68 -3.34 -12.17 -0.49
N PHE A 69 -3.00 -11.42 0.57
CA PHE A 69 -3.40 -11.77 1.93
C PHE A 69 -4.91 -11.60 2.15
N GLY A 70 -5.53 -10.57 1.57
CA GLY A 70 -6.97 -10.38 1.60
C GLY A 70 -7.71 -11.55 0.97
N GLY A 71 -7.23 -12.05 -0.18
CA GLY A 71 -7.80 -13.22 -0.83
C GLY A 71 -7.69 -14.48 0.03
N LYS A 72 -6.50 -14.74 0.57
CA LYS A 72 -6.27 -15.90 1.45
C LYS A 72 -7.07 -15.85 2.75
N ILE A 73 -7.17 -14.70 3.40
CA ILE A 73 -7.94 -14.54 4.64
C ILE A 73 -9.44 -14.70 4.35
N LYS A 74 -9.94 -14.11 3.25
CA LYS A 74 -11.35 -14.32 2.82
C LYS A 74 -11.61 -15.80 2.51
N ASN A 75 -10.72 -16.47 1.79
CA ASN A 75 -10.83 -17.91 1.48
C ASN A 75 -10.83 -18.76 2.76
N PHE A 76 -10.00 -18.41 3.74
CA PHE A 76 -9.96 -19.08 5.04
C PHE A 76 -11.25 -18.91 5.84
N ILE A 77 -11.77 -17.67 5.95
CA ILE A 77 -13.04 -17.38 6.66
C ILE A 77 -14.23 -18.06 6.00
N THR A 78 -14.19 -18.21 4.67
CA THR A 78 -15.32 -18.75 3.91
C THR A 78 -15.25 -20.27 3.72
N GLY A 79 -14.17 -20.91 4.17
CA GLY A 79 -13.97 -22.36 4.03
C GLY A 79 -13.99 -22.85 2.57
N GLY A 80 -13.65 -21.97 1.62
CA GLY A 80 -13.72 -22.27 0.18
C GLY A 80 -15.12 -22.22 -0.46
N VAL A 81 -16.16 -21.85 0.29
CA VAL A 81 -17.51 -21.69 -0.26
C VAL A 81 -17.68 -20.28 -0.84
N LEU A 82 -18.25 -20.13 -2.03
CA LEU A 82 -18.57 -18.82 -2.60
C LEU A 82 -19.84 -18.25 -1.93
N ARG A 83 -19.70 -17.61 -0.76
CA ARG A 83 -20.78 -16.84 -0.11
C ARG A 83 -20.43 -15.36 0.01
N PRO A 84 -21.42 -14.45 -0.02
CA PRO A 84 -21.18 -13.05 0.34
C PRO A 84 -20.70 -12.99 1.80
N LEU A 85 -19.56 -12.34 2.05
CA LEU A 85 -19.05 -12.14 3.40
C LEU A 85 -19.92 -11.12 4.14
N THR A 86 -20.15 -11.36 5.42
CA THR A 86 -20.79 -10.39 6.31
C THR A 86 -19.87 -9.18 6.48
N PHE A 87 -20.43 -7.98 6.68
CA PHE A 87 -19.66 -6.75 6.90
C PHE A 87 -18.51 -6.92 7.91
N LYS A 88 -18.77 -7.58 9.04
CA LYS A 88 -17.75 -7.85 10.08
C LYS A 88 -16.61 -8.73 9.59
N GLU A 89 -16.91 -9.74 8.76
CA GLU A 89 -15.92 -10.66 8.20
C GLU A 89 -15.08 -9.97 7.14
N GLU A 90 -15.70 -9.09 6.35
CA GLU A 90 -15.00 -8.32 5.34
C GLU A 90 -14.10 -7.23 5.92
N VAL A 91 -14.52 -6.59 7.02
CA VAL A 91 -13.68 -5.66 7.80
C VAL A 91 -12.53 -6.41 8.46
N ALA A 92 -12.78 -7.58 9.06
CA ALA A 92 -11.73 -8.40 9.68
C ALA A 92 -10.70 -8.88 8.65
N ALA A 93 -11.15 -9.30 7.47
CA ALA A 93 -10.26 -9.69 6.37
C ALA A 93 -9.45 -8.49 5.85
N GLY A 94 -10.06 -7.31 5.74
CA GLY A 94 -9.38 -6.07 5.35
C GLY A 94 -8.31 -5.64 6.37
N LEU A 95 -8.63 -5.63 7.66
CA LEU A 95 -7.67 -5.34 8.74
C LEU A 95 -6.51 -6.34 8.72
N GLY A 96 -6.81 -7.63 8.66
CA GLY A 96 -5.78 -8.68 8.65
C GLY A 96 -4.87 -8.56 7.44
N ALA A 97 -5.42 -8.29 6.26
CA ALA A 97 -4.63 -8.09 5.05
C ALA A 97 -3.69 -6.88 5.15
N GLY A 98 -4.17 -5.75 5.68
CA GLY A 98 -3.35 -4.55 5.88
C GLY A 98 -2.26 -4.71 6.94
N MET A 99 -2.57 -5.40 8.05
CA MET A 99 -1.56 -5.71 9.07
C MET A 99 -0.49 -6.67 8.54
N MET A 100 -0.86 -7.64 7.72
CA MET A 100 0.09 -8.57 7.10
C MET A 100 0.92 -7.89 6.01
N SER A 101 0.35 -6.97 5.22
CA SER A 101 1.13 -6.20 4.26
C SER A 101 2.14 -5.29 4.94
N ALA A 102 1.86 -4.80 6.15
CA ALA A 102 2.79 -3.96 6.90
C ALA A 102 4.10 -4.68 7.28
N LEU A 103 4.13 -6.03 7.34
CA LEU A 103 5.38 -6.80 7.57
C LEU A 103 6.42 -6.56 6.48
N VAL A 104 5.97 -6.31 5.25
CA VAL A 104 6.82 -6.00 4.11
C VAL A 104 6.81 -4.50 3.80
N GLY A 105 5.67 -3.84 3.99
CA GLY A 105 5.52 -2.40 3.79
C GLY A 105 6.36 -1.57 4.75
N SER A 106 6.43 -1.92 6.05
CA SER A 106 7.21 -1.19 7.06
C SER A 106 8.72 -1.15 6.75
N PRO A 107 9.41 -2.26 6.43
CA PRO A 107 10.82 -2.19 6.03
C PRO A 107 11.01 -1.42 4.72
N LEU A 108 10.13 -1.59 3.73
CA LEU A 108 10.21 -0.88 2.46
C LEU A 108 10.01 0.63 2.61
N GLU A 109 9.10 1.05 3.49
CA GLU A 109 8.86 2.45 3.81
C GLU A 109 10.04 3.07 4.56
N LEU A 110 10.67 2.34 5.49
CA LEU A 110 11.91 2.76 6.14
C LEU A 110 13.06 2.94 5.13
N VAL A 111 13.21 2.01 4.18
CA VAL A 111 14.18 2.13 3.08
C VAL A 111 13.88 3.37 2.24
N MET A 112 12.62 3.60 1.87
CA MET A 112 12.21 4.76 1.08
C MET A 112 12.52 6.08 1.81
N ILE A 113 12.16 6.20 3.08
CA ILE A 113 12.39 7.40 3.89
C ILE A 113 13.89 7.68 4.02
N GLN A 114 14.71 6.65 4.24
CA GLN A 114 16.16 6.82 4.36
C GLN A 114 16.79 7.18 3.01
N GLN A 115 16.29 6.61 1.93
CA GLN A 115 16.72 6.96 0.58
C GLN A 115 16.36 8.42 0.24
N GLN A 116 15.16 8.86 0.60
CA GLN A 116 14.72 10.25 0.40
C GLN A 116 15.51 11.24 1.28
N ARG A 117 15.90 10.87 2.50
CA ARG A 117 16.72 11.73 3.39
C ARG A 117 18.20 11.78 3.01
N LYS A 118 18.79 10.65 2.61
CA LYS A 118 20.24 10.55 2.36
C LYS A 118 20.64 10.69 0.88
N GLY A 119 19.69 10.55 -0.04
CA GLY A 119 19.95 10.63 -1.48
C GLY A 119 20.81 9.48 -2.03
N THR A 120 21.04 8.43 -1.24
CA THR A 120 21.86 7.27 -1.61
C THR A 120 21.08 6.28 -2.49
N GLY A 121 21.79 5.36 -3.16
CA GLY A 121 21.17 4.30 -3.96
C GLY A 121 20.28 3.36 -3.12
N LEU A 122 19.28 2.72 -3.77
CA LEU A 122 18.37 1.76 -3.14
C LEU A 122 19.13 0.63 -2.42
N PHE A 123 20.06 -0.02 -3.11
CA PHE A 123 20.81 -1.17 -2.58
C PHE A 123 21.75 -0.82 -1.42
N THR A 124 22.42 0.33 -1.49
CA THR A 124 23.30 0.79 -0.38
C THR A 124 22.50 1.16 0.86
N THR A 125 21.29 1.68 0.68
CA THR A 125 20.37 2.01 1.77
C THR A 125 19.82 0.74 2.45
N ILE A 126 19.41 -0.26 1.66
CA ILE A 126 18.99 -1.58 2.16
C ILE A 126 20.11 -2.23 2.99
N TRP A 127 21.33 -2.27 2.47
CA TRP A 127 22.48 -2.86 3.17
C TRP A 127 22.80 -2.13 4.49
N SER A 128 22.69 -0.80 4.50
CA SER A 128 22.88 0.00 5.72
C SER A 128 21.79 -0.20 6.78
N LEU A 129 20.60 -0.63 6.36
CA LEU A 129 19.43 -0.81 7.24
C LEU A 129 19.36 -2.20 7.86
N MET A 130 20.05 -3.21 7.30
CA MET A 130 20.16 -4.55 7.89
C MET A 130 20.78 -4.53 9.30
N ASN A 131 21.55 -3.48 9.64
CA ASN A 131 22.16 -3.28 10.97
C ASN A 131 21.34 -2.38 11.91
N LEU A 132 20.16 -1.90 11.50
CA LEU A 132 19.29 -1.03 12.30
C LEU A 132 17.99 -1.75 12.68
N ASN A 133 17.32 -1.29 13.74
CA ASN A 133 16.02 -1.80 14.17
C ASN A 133 14.95 -1.57 13.09
N ILE A 134 14.85 -2.51 12.15
CA ILE A 134 13.88 -2.56 11.03
C ILE A 134 12.42 -2.52 11.51
N THR A 135 12.16 -2.82 12.78
CA THR A 135 10.82 -2.81 13.40
C THR A 135 10.40 -1.45 13.95
N ARG A 136 11.24 -0.41 13.90
CA ARG A 136 10.92 0.90 14.46
C ARG A 136 9.74 1.54 13.70
N GLY A 137 8.62 1.71 14.39
CA GLY A 137 7.39 2.27 13.81
C GLY A 137 6.44 1.24 13.20
N PHE A 138 6.79 -0.06 13.28
CA PHE A 138 6.01 -1.16 12.70
C PHE A 138 4.55 -1.19 13.18
N VAL A 139 4.31 -1.01 14.48
CA VAL A 139 2.94 -1.02 15.03
C VAL A 139 2.10 0.12 14.46
N GLY A 140 2.67 1.32 14.34
CA GLY A 140 1.98 2.46 13.73
C GLY A 140 1.70 2.24 12.25
N ALA A 141 2.65 1.66 11.52
CA ALA A 141 2.47 1.28 10.13
C ALA A 141 1.38 0.21 9.97
N ALA A 142 1.39 -0.83 10.81
CA ALA A 142 0.40 -1.91 10.77
C ALA A 142 -1.03 -1.42 11.04
N VAL A 143 -1.21 -0.51 12.00
CA VAL A 143 -2.53 0.09 12.27
C VAL A 143 -2.97 0.97 11.10
N ARG A 144 -2.08 1.81 10.54
CA ARG A 144 -2.37 2.65 9.38
C ARG A 144 -2.78 1.82 8.17
N GLU A 145 -1.99 0.80 7.84
CA GLU A 145 -2.25 -0.10 6.71
C GLU A 145 -3.55 -0.87 6.92
N GLY A 146 -3.80 -1.39 8.13
CA GLY A 146 -5.06 -2.04 8.47
C GLY A 146 -6.27 -1.15 8.21
N LEU A 147 -6.25 0.08 8.72
CA LEU A 147 -7.36 1.03 8.53
C LEU A 147 -7.53 1.44 7.07
N TRP A 148 -6.42 1.66 6.34
CA TRP A 148 -6.46 1.98 4.91
C TRP A 148 -7.13 0.85 4.12
N THR A 149 -6.73 -0.39 4.40
CA THR A 149 -7.22 -1.58 3.71
C THR A 149 -8.70 -1.80 3.95
N VAL A 150 -9.20 -1.57 5.18
CA VAL A 150 -10.66 -1.57 5.45
C VAL A 150 -11.39 -0.53 4.61
N GLY A 151 -10.83 0.68 4.52
CA GLY A 151 -11.44 1.79 3.79
C GLY A 151 -11.70 1.48 2.33
N TYR A 152 -10.73 0.90 1.61
CA TYR A 152 -10.86 0.66 0.17
C TYR A 152 -11.31 -0.76 -0.21
N LEU A 153 -11.13 -1.79 0.65
CA LEU A 153 -11.57 -3.15 0.34
C LEU A 153 -12.93 -3.51 0.94
N SER A 154 -13.30 -2.95 2.10
CA SER A 154 -14.49 -3.40 2.85
C SER A 154 -15.70 -2.48 2.70
N ILE A 155 -15.50 -1.18 2.44
CA ILE A 155 -16.59 -0.21 2.30
C ILE A 155 -17.23 -0.22 0.89
N PRO A 156 -16.46 -0.26 -0.22
CA PRO A 156 -17.04 -0.22 -1.57
C PRO A 156 -18.07 -1.32 -1.91
N PRO A 157 -17.90 -2.60 -1.50
CA PRO A 157 -18.93 -3.62 -1.75
C PRO A 157 -20.25 -3.33 -1.05
N GLN A 158 -20.25 -2.57 0.05
CA GLN A 158 -21.49 -2.14 0.71
C GLN A 158 -22.20 -1.05 -0.09
N GLY A 159 -21.46 -0.07 -0.61
CA GLY A 159 -22.03 0.98 -1.47
C GLY A 159 -22.67 0.44 -2.75
N ARG A 160 -22.14 -0.66 -3.31
CA ARG A 160 -22.73 -1.35 -4.47
C ARG A 160 -24.08 -2.01 -4.18
N ASN A 161 -24.36 -2.40 -2.93
CA ASN A 161 -25.65 -2.99 -2.58
C ASN A 161 -26.78 -1.95 -2.39
N PHE A 162 -26.44 -0.67 -2.34
CA PHE A 162 -27.40 0.45 -2.20
C PHE A 162 -27.71 1.16 -3.52
N MET A 163 -27.11 0.72 -4.64
CA MET A 163 -27.22 1.33 -5.97
C MET A 163 -27.77 0.33 -6.97
#